data_AF-A0A7W0H3H7-F1
#
_entry.id   AF-A0A7W0H3H7-F1
#
_cell.length_a   1.000
_cell.length_b   1.000
_cell.length_c   1.000
_cell.angle_alpha   90.00
_cell.angle_beta   90.00
_cell.angle_gamma   90.00
#
_symmetry.space_group_name_H-M   'P 1'
#
loop_
_entity.id
_entity.type
_entity.pdbx_description
1 polymer ?
#
loop_
_entity_poly.entity_id
_entity_poly.type
_entity_poly.pdbx_seq_one_letter_code
_entity_poly.pdbx_strand_id
1 'polypeptide(L)' 'MNDPERLIRAAYRAFNARDLDAAVALMHPDVDWPNAWEGGRVVGRSDVRA' A
#
# COMPACT_ATOMS: atom_id res chain seq x y z
N MET A 1 17.01 -13.07 -5.58
CA MET A 1 15.72 -12.52 -5.10
C MET A 1 14.90 -12.13 -6.32
N ASN A 2 13.67 -12.64 -6.45
CA ASN A 2 12.82 -12.28 -7.60
C ASN A 2 12.17 -10.91 -7.39
N ASP A 3 11.67 -10.30 -8.48
CA ASP A 3 11.04 -8.98 -8.44
C ASP A 3 9.88 -8.86 -7.43
N PRO A 4 8.94 -9.83 -7.37
CA PRO A 4 7.87 -9.81 -6.36
C PRO A 4 8.38 -9.82 -4.92
N GLU A 5 9.39 -10.63 -4.61
CA GLU A 5 9.97 -10.70 -3.27
C GLU A 5 10.65 -9.37 -2.89
N ARG A 6 11.34 -8.70 -3.83
CA ARG A 6 11.90 -7.37 -3.56
C ARG A 6 10.80 -6.35 -3.26
N LEU A 7 9.73 -6.36 -4.04
CA LEU A 7 8.62 -5.42 -3.89
C LEU A 7 7.96 -5.55 -2.52
N ILE A 8 7.61 -6.78 -2.13
CA ILE A 8 7.00 -7.05 -0.82
C ILE A 8 7.95 -6.64 0.31
N ARG A 9 9.24 -6.98 0.24
CA ARG A 9 10.21 -6.58 1.28
C ARG A 9 10.34 -5.06 1.40
N ALA A 10 10.30 -4.32 0.30
CA ALA A 10 10.33 -2.86 0.32
C ALA A 10 9.05 -2.28 0.98
N ALA A 11 7.88 -2.81 0.63
CA ALA A 11 6.61 -2.39 1.21
C ALA A 11 6.58 -2.61 2.74
N TYR A 12 7.03 -3.77 3.22
CA TYR A 12 7.10 -4.05 4.66
C TYR A 12 8.15 -3.19 5.39
N ARG A 13 9.27 -2.83 4.75
CA ARG A 13 10.24 -1.91 5.36
C ARG A 13 9.63 -0.52 5.56
N ALA A 14 8.97 0.03 4.54
CA ALA A 14 8.29 1.32 4.61
C ALA A 14 7.20 1.31 5.69
N PHE A 15 6.35 0.28 5.70
CA PHE A 15 5.32 0.09 6.70
C PHE A 15 5.88 0.03 8.13
N ASN A 16 6.92 -0.78 8.37
CA ASN A 16 7.54 -0.91 9.70
C ASN A 16 8.23 0.38 10.17
N ALA A 17 8.74 1.18 9.23
CA ALA A 17 9.30 2.50 9.51
C ALA A 17 8.22 3.57 9.75
N ARG A 18 6.93 3.22 9.61
CA ARG A 18 5.79 4.17 9.58
C ARG A 18 5.89 5.21 8.48
N ASP A 19 6.60 4.90 7.41
CA ASP A 19 6.67 5.71 6.20
C ASP A 19 5.51 5.32 5.28
N LEU A 20 4.34 5.91 5.54
CA LEU A 20 3.11 5.61 4.83
C LEU A 20 3.15 6.08 3.38
N ASP A 21 3.81 7.20 3.09
CA ASP A 21 3.94 7.72 1.73
C ASP A 21 4.75 6.76 0.86
N ALA A 22 5.87 6.24 1.37
CA ALA A 22 6.66 5.23 0.67
C ALA A 22 5.91 3.89 0.52
N ALA A 23 5.15 3.48 1.53
CA ALA A 23 4.37 2.24 1.47
C ALA A 23 3.25 2.31 0.41
N VAL A 24 2.50 3.42 0.37
CA VAL A 24 1.40 3.62 -0.59
C VAL A 24 1.93 3.81 -2.01
N ALA A 25 3.09 4.47 -2.19
CA ALA A 25 3.71 4.63 -3.50
C ALA A 25 4.06 3.30 -4.19
N LEU A 26 4.27 2.23 -3.42
CA LEU A 26 4.56 0.88 -3.91
C LEU A 26 3.32 0.10 -4.35
N MET A 27 2.11 0.58 -4.04
CA MET A 27 0.86 -0.04 -4.49
C MET A 27 0.61 0.24 -5.97
N HIS A 28 -0.25 -0.55 -6.60
CA HIS A 28 -0.74 -0.25 -7.95
C HIS A 28 -1.42 1.14 -7.97
N PRO A 29 -1.32 1.95 -9.04
CA PRO A 29 -2.01 3.24 -9.14
C PRO A 29 -3.52 3.12 -8.89
N ASP A 30 -4.12 2.04 -9.42
CA ASP A 30 -5.54 1.68 -9.29
C ASP A 30 -5.77 0.62 -8.20
N VAL A 31 -4.99 0.64 -7.12
CA VAL A 31 -5.16 -0.32 -6.02
C VAL A 31 -6.59 -0.29 -5.49
N ASP A 32 -7.18 -1.46 -5.31
CA ASP A 32 -8.52 -1.58 -4.76
C ASP A 32 -8.45 -2.29 -3.41
N TRP A 33 -8.66 -1.55 -2.32
CA TRP A 33 -8.33 -1.97 -0.96
C TRP A 33 -9.57 -1.95 -0.05
N PRO A 34 -9.80 -2.98 0.80
CA PRO A 34 -10.94 -3.01 1.72
C PRO A 34 -10.82 -1.95 2.84
N ASN A 35 -11.81 -1.07 2.96
CA ASN A 35 -11.89 -0.13 4.09
C ASN A 35 -12.44 -0.86 5.31
N ALA A 36 -11.55 -1.24 6.23
CA ALA A 36 -11.91 -2.02 7.40
C ALA A 36 -12.72 -1.23 8.46
N TRP A 37 -12.71 0.10 8.40
CA TRP A 37 -13.36 0.96 9.40
C TRP A 37 -14.79 1.34 9.02
N GLU A 38 -15.01 1.75 7.77
CA GLU A 38 -16.33 2.22 7.30
C GLU A 38 -17.09 1.14 6.52
N GLY A 39 -16.43 0.02 6.21
CA GLY A 39 -16.90 -0.96 5.25
C GLY A 39 -16.70 -0.49 3.81
N GLY A 40 -16.86 -1.41 2.86
CA GLY A 40 -16.64 -1.12 1.45
C GLY A 40 -15.16 -1.14 1.04
N ARG A 41 -14.81 -0.36 0.02
CA ARG A 41 -13.49 -0.38 -0.64
C ARG A 41 -13.06 1.04 -1.02
N VAL A 42 -11.76 1.30 -0.94
CA VAL A 42 -11.11 2.53 -1.41
C VAL A 42 -10.32 2.22 -2.68
N VAL A 43 -10.34 3.14 -3.64
CA VAL A 43 -9.72 2.94 -4.95
C VAL A 43 -8.65 3.98 -5.20
N GLY A 44 -7.46 3.51 -5.53
CA GLY A 44 -6.31 4.32 -5.86
C GLY A 44 -5.50 4.74 -4.64
N ARG A 45 -4.25 5.15 -4.92
CA ARG A 45 -3.26 5.50 -3.88
C ARG A 45 -3.73 6.65 -2.98
N SER A 46 -4.42 7.63 -3.55
CA SER A 46 -4.91 8.79 -2.82
C SER A 46 -5.92 8.39 -1.75
N ASP A 47 -6.90 7.54 -2.10
CA ASP A 47 -7.94 7.11 -1.16
C ASP A 47 -7.40 6.15 -0.11
N VAL A 48 -6.35 5.37 -0.41
CA VAL A 48 -5.64 4.54 0.58
C VAL A 48 -4.85 5.39 1.58
N ARG A 49 -4.43 6.61 1.21
CA ARG A 49 -3.63 7.50 2.05
C ARG A 49 -4.46 8.40 2.97
N ALA A 50 -5.71 8.68 2.60
CA ALA A 50 -6.65 9.56 3.30
C ALA A 50 -6.90 9.09 4.74
#